data_AF-A0A9E4W8V7-F1
#
_entry.id   AF-A0A9E4W8V7-F1
#
_cell.length_a   1.000
_cell.length_b   1.000
_cell.length_c   1.000
_cell.angle_alpha   90.00
_cell.angle_beta   90.00
_cell.angle_gamma   90.00
#
_symmetry.space_group_name_H-M   'P 1'
#
loop_
_entity.id
_entity.type
_entity.pdbx_description
1 polymer ?
#
loop_
_entity_poly.entity_id
_entity_poly.type
_entity_poly.pdbx_seq_one_letter_code
_entity_poly.pdbx_strand_id
1 'polypeptide(L)'
;MPTINSVLGPVDTADLGFTLSHEHVATNSAGIPHTYPDFIDRAGIFEQSVAALKEAYDEGLRTIIDVSTFDLGRDVGLMAEVSRATGVQIIAATGNHLAVPRSFGEVSPDTIVPLYVKEIEEGIEGTGIKAGIIKVASDRGGVTDAQEVVLRAAARTHKQTGIPISTHTWSPERVGDQQVRILQEEGVDMSRVYIGHSNDDTELDYLLGLLDKGVWLGLDRYPGGGAAGTPNWEQRTEVVKKLIDAGHCGRIMLSHDYSVPKARRDPAMQERRRLANPDGYNFI
;
A
#
# COMPACT_ATOMS: atom_id res chain seq x y z
N MET A 1 14.25 9.19 -19.21
CA MET A 1 13.54 7.94 -18.88
C MET A 1 12.45 8.27 -17.86
N PRO A 2 11.36 7.51 -17.76
CA PRO A 2 10.31 7.78 -16.79
C PRO A 2 10.86 7.63 -15.35
N THR A 3 10.52 8.56 -14.47
CA THR A 3 10.98 8.59 -13.07
C THR A 3 9.81 8.47 -12.10
N ILE A 4 10.08 7.96 -10.89
CA ILE A 4 9.15 7.93 -9.76
C ILE A 4 9.78 8.58 -8.53
N ASN A 5 8.99 9.31 -7.74
CA ASN A 5 9.49 9.92 -6.50
C ASN A 5 9.70 8.84 -5.43
N SER A 6 10.91 8.76 -4.87
CA SER A 6 11.18 8.05 -3.62
C SER A 6 11.38 9.03 -2.47
N VAL A 7 11.45 8.52 -1.24
CA VAL A 7 11.73 9.32 -0.04
C VAL A 7 13.12 9.97 -0.02
N LEU A 8 14.04 9.54 -0.91
CA LEU A 8 15.36 10.16 -1.10
C LEU A 8 15.50 10.94 -2.40
N GLY A 9 14.38 11.18 -3.11
CA GLY A 9 14.32 11.87 -4.38
C GLY A 9 13.90 10.99 -5.55
N PRO A 10 13.81 11.54 -6.77
CA PRO A 10 13.39 10.78 -7.95
C PRO A 10 14.36 9.64 -8.29
N VAL A 11 13.80 8.48 -8.66
CA VAL A 11 14.51 7.29 -9.14
C VAL A 11 14.06 7.02 -10.58
N ASP A 12 14.98 6.62 -11.45
CA ASP A 12 14.62 6.05 -12.75
C ASP A 12 13.81 4.76 -12.53
N THR A 13 12.69 4.62 -13.25
CA THR A 13 11.88 3.39 -13.18
C THR A 13 12.64 2.14 -13.63
N ALA A 14 13.71 2.28 -14.42
CA ALA A 14 14.60 1.18 -14.76
C ALA A 14 15.43 0.66 -13.57
N ASP A 15 15.61 1.48 -12.52
CA ASP A 15 16.46 1.19 -11.36
C ASP A 15 15.67 0.69 -10.14
N LEU A 16 14.36 0.43 -10.28
CA LEU A 16 13.53 -0.07 -9.19
C LEU A 16 13.94 -1.48 -8.72
N GLY A 17 14.49 -2.30 -9.62
CA GLY A 17 14.90 -3.67 -9.31
C GLY A 17 13.75 -4.54 -8.77
N PHE A 18 14.10 -5.54 -7.95
CA PHE A 18 13.08 -6.36 -7.28
C PHE A 18 12.28 -5.48 -6.31
N THR A 19 10.97 -5.42 -6.53
CA THR A 19 10.08 -4.46 -5.88
C THR A 19 8.91 -5.16 -5.20
N LEU A 20 8.71 -4.88 -3.92
CA LEU A 20 7.52 -5.27 -3.19
C LEU A 20 6.46 -4.16 -3.32
N SER A 21 5.30 -4.49 -3.88
CA SER A 21 4.30 -3.50 -4.32
C SER A 21 3.41 -2.93 -3.21
N HIS A 22 3.45 -3.50 -2.02
CA HIS A 22 2.58 -3.12 -0.90
C HIS A 22 3.22 -3.53 0.43
N GLU A 23 3.88 -2.58 1.06
CA GLU A 23 4.51 -2.78 2.36
C GLU A 23 4.26 -1.58 3.27
N HIS A 24 4.75 -1.69 4.50
CA HIS A 24 4.71 -0.65 5.52
C HIS A 24 5.99 -0.68 6.35
N VAL A 25 6.70 0.44 6.48
CA VAL A 25 7.77 0.59 7.49
C VAL A 25 7.13 0.61 8.87
N ALA A 26 6.06 1.39 9.03
CA ALA A 26 5.29 1.47 10.26
C ALA A 26 3.85 1.90 9.98
N THR A 27 2.92 1.42 10.80
CA THR A 27 1.55 1.92 10.80
C THR A 27 1.14 2.40 12.19
N ASN A 28 0.22 3.34 12.23
CA ASN A 28 -0.28 3.97 13.44
C ASN A 28 -1.68 4.56 13.17
N SER A 29 -2.07 5.59 13.93
CA SER A 29 -3.25 6.38 13.65
C SER A 29 -2.86 7.84 13.49
N ALA A 30 -3.60 8.58 12.67
CA ALA A 30 -3.45 10.03 12.51
C ALA A 30 -3.32 10.73 13.87
N GLY A 31 -2.37 11.66 13.96
CA GLY A 31 -2.13 12.49 15.15
C GLY A 31 -1.42 11.80 16.31
N ILE A 32 -1.47 10.46 16.44
CA ILE A 32 -0.85 9.77 17.59
C ILE A 32 0.66 10.05 17.72
N PRO A 33 1.49 10.01 16.64
CA PRO A 33 2.91 10.35 16.75
C PRO A 33 3.19 11.75 17.31
N HIS A 34 2.24 12.68 17.18
CA HIS A 34 2.39 14.07 17.59
C HIS A 34 1.78 14.33 18.97
N THR A 35 0.59 13.79 19.22
CA THR A 35 -0.17 14.03 20.45
C THR A 35 0.31 13.15 21.61
N TYR A 36 0.70 11.92 21.32
CA TYR A 36 1.18 10.95 22.32
C TYR A 36 2.46 10.26 21.82
N PRO A 37 3.56 11.01 21.66
CA PRO A 37 4.81 10.46 21.14
C PRO A 37 5.34 9.31 22.00
N ASP A 38 5.12 9.35 23.33
CA ASP A 38 5.52 8.28 24.27
C ASP A 38 4.80 6.94 24.03
N PHE A 39 3.66 6.96 23.32
CA PHE A 39 2.99 5.73 22.91
C PHE A 39 3.76 5.02 21.78
N ILE A 40 4.63 5.73 21.08
CA ILE A 40 5.32 5.28 19.88
C ILE A 40 6.80 5.13 20.16
N ASP A 41 7.25 3.87 20.23
CA ASP A 41 8.67 3.57 20.19
C ASP A 41 9.21 3.69 18.76
N ARG A 42 9.41 4.94 18.30
CA ARG A 42 9.94 5.24 16.95
C ARG A 42 11.36 4.71 16.77
N ALA A 43 12.17 4.73 17.82
CA ALA A 43 13.55 4.23 17.80
C ALA A 43 13.58 2.72 17.58
N GLY A 44 12.77 1.96 18.35
CA GLY A 44 12.64 0.52 18.17
C GLY A 44 12.05 0.14 16.81
N ILE A 45 11.12 0.94 16.27
CA ILE A 45 10.64 0.75 14.89
C ILE A 45 11.79 0.94 13.90
N PHE A 46 12.56 2.03 14.00
CA PHE A 46 13.71 2.27 13.14
C PHE A 46 14.70 1.10 13.16
N GLU A 47 15.12 0.65 14.36
CA GLU A 47 16.05 -0.45 14.52
C GLU A 47 15.55 -1.76 13.87
N GLN A 48 14.28 -2.11 14.10
CA GLN A 48 13.68 -3.31 13.53
C GLN A 48 13.50 -3.21 12.01
N SER A 49 13.06 -2.05 11.51
CA SER A 49 12.91 -1.82 10.07
C SER A 49 14.25 -1.88 9.36
N VAL A 50 15.31 -1.29 9.94
CA VAL A 50 16.66 -1.36 9.37
C VAL A 50 17.17 -2.80 9.36
N ALA A 51 17.00 -3.55 10.44
CA ALA A 51 17.42 -4.95 10.48
C ALA A 51 16.71 -5.78 9.40
N ALA A 52 15.38 -5.75 9.36
CA ALA A 52 14.58 -6.55 8.43
C ALA A 52 14.79 -6.17 6.96
N LEU A 53 14.84 -4.88 6.62
CA LEU A 53 15.02 -4.44 5.24
C LEU A 53 16.46 -4.55 4.76
N LYS A 54 17.45 -4.53 5.67
CA LYS A 54 18.83 -4.80 5.28
C LYS A 54 19.04 -6.28 4.97
N GLU A 55 18.47 -7.17 5.77
CA GLU A 55 18.43 -8.60 5.46
C GLU A 55 17.77 -8.83 4.09
N ALA A 56 16.62 -8.21 3.83
CA ALA A 56 15.97 -8.32 2.53
C ALA A 56 16.76 -7.71 1.37
N TYR A 57 17.48 -6.60 1.61
CA TYR A 57 18.36 -6.02 0.62
C TYR A 57 19.49 -6.98 0.22
N ASP A 58 20.07 -7.66 1.20
CA ASP A 58 21.14 -8.66 1.00
C ASP A 58 20.63 -9.88 0.21
N GLU A 59 19.34 -10.23 0.32
CA GLU A 59 18.66 -11.26 -0.47
C GLU A 59 18.15 -10.78 -1.85
N GLY A 60 18.31 -9.48 -2.17
CA GLY A 60 18.06 -8.95 -3.51
C GLY A 60 16.93 -7.93 -3.62
N LEU A 61 16.20 -7.63 -2.55
CA LEU A 61 15.20 -6.55 -2.53
C LEU A 61 15.87 -5.21 -2.86
N ARG A 62 15.22 -4.39 -3.69
CA ARG A 62 15.72 -3.04 -4.03
C ARG A 62 14.73 -1.94 -3.69
N THR A 63 13.44 -2.21 -3.86
CA THR A 63 12.41 -1.20 -3.63
C THR A 63 11.23 -1.77 -2.86
N ILE A 64 10.65 -0.95 -1.98
CA ILE A 64 9.30 -1.19 -1.45
C ILE A 64 8.41 0.02 -1.74
N ILE A 65 7.12 -0.25 -1.93
CA ILE A 65 6.09 0.79 -1.94
C ILE A 65 5.44 0.82 -0.56
N ASP A 66 5.73 1.87 0.22
CA ASP A 66 5.09 2.09 1.51
C ASP A 66 3.77 2.83 1.31
N VAL A 67 2.67 2.09 1.43
CA VAL A 67 1.32 2.62 1.22
C VAL A 67 0.65 3.12 2.49
N SER A 68 1.43 3.46 3.51
CA SER A 68 0.93 4.16 4.70
C SER A 68 0.50 5.59 4.34
N THR A 69 -0.78 5.90 4.53
CA THR A 69 -1.38 7.24 4.36
C THR A 69 -1.35 8.02 5.68
N PHE A 70 -1.72 9.31 5.65
CA PHE A 70 -1.71 10.15 6.86
C PHE A 70 -2.58 9.58 8.00
N ASP A 71 -3.69 8.93 7.68
CA ASP A 71 -4.59 8.32 8.67
C ASP A 71 -4.03 7.03 9.28
N LEU A 72 -3.11 6.37 8.58
CA LEU A 72 -2.25 5.31 9.11
C LEU A 72 -1.03 5.86 9.86
N GLY A 73 -0.98 7.16 10.15
CA GLY A 73 0.10 7.81 10.89
C GLY A 73 1.47 7.69 10.21
N ARG A 74 1.47 7.80 8.87
CA ARG A 74 2.65 7.89 8.01
C ARG A 74 3.74 8.79 8.62
N ASP A 75 4.99 8.33 8.60
CA ASP A 75 6.18 9.09 8.99
C ASP A 75 7.20 9.01 7.85
N VAL A 76 7.17 9.99 6.93
CA VAL A 76 8.08 10.04 5.78
C VAL A 76 9.53 10.32 6.18
N GLY A 77 9.76 10.93 7.36
CA GLY A 77 11.10 11.14 7.90
C GLY A 77 11.73 9.81 8.30
N LEU A 78 10.97 8.96 8.99
CA LEU A 78 11.37 7.61 9.35
C LEU A 78 11.63 6.76 8.10
N MET A 79 10.75 6.81 7.10
CA MET A 79 10.99 6.12 5.83
C MET A 79 12.30 6.56 5.19
N ALA A 80 12.60 7.86 5.17
CA ALA A 80 13.86 8.36 4.61
C ALA A 80 15.10 7.95 5.44
N GLU A 81 14.99 7.90 6.78
CA GLU A 81 16.03 7.39 7.66
C GLU A 81 16.32 5.91 7.39
N VAL A 82 15.27 5.08 7.31
CA VAL A 82 15.38 3.65 7.01
C VAL A 82 15.97 3.43 5.62
N SER A 83 15.48 4.13 4.60
CA SER A 83 15.99 4.03 3.22
C SER A 83 17.48 4.34 3.13
N ARG A 84 17.97 5.39 3.83
CA ARG A 84 19.41 5.70 3.89
C ARG A 84 20.23 4.61 4.58
N ALA A 85 19.70 4.02 5.64
CA ALA A 85 20.42 3.04 6.45
C ALA A 85 20.51 1.65 5.79
N THR A 86 19.52 1.29 4.96
CA THR A 86 19.43 -0.04 4.32
C THR A 86 19.85 -0.03 2.86
N GLY A 87 19.74 1.11 2.17
CA GLY A 87 19.89 1.20 0.72
C GLY A 87 18.64 0.77 -0.06
N VAL A 88 17.58 0.32 0.60
CA VAL A 88 16.28 0.03 -0.02
C VAL A 88 15.60 1.35 -0.39
N GLN A 89 15.16 1.47 -1.65
CA GLN A 89 14.36 2.58 -2.11
C GLN A 89 12.94 2.46 -1.54
N ILE A 90 12.38 3.56 -1.02
CA ILE A 90 11.02 3.57 -0.46
C ILE A 90 10.19 4.58 -1.24
N ILE A 91 9.10 4.12 -1.84
CA ILE A 91 8.11 4.96 -2.51
C ILE A 91 6.99 5.25 -1.52
N ALA A 92 6.81 6.50 -1.12
CA ALA A 92 5.78 6.90 -0.18
C ALA A 92 4.44 7.19 -0.88
N ALA A 93 3.34 6.85 -0.21
CA ALA A 93 1.98 7.17 -0.67
C ALA A 93 1.46 8.52 -0.15
N THR A 94 0.66 9.17 -0.99
CA THR A 94 -0.39 10.13 -0.56
C THR A 94 -1.73 9.40 -0.47
N GLY A 95 -2.82 10.11 -0.16
CA GLY A 95 -4.18 9.57 -0.11
C GLY A 95 -4.68 9.30 1.30
N ASN A 96 -5.69 8.45 1.44
CA ASN A 96 -6.36 8.14 2.71
C ASN A 96 -6.80 6.67 2.74
N HIS A 97 -6.55 5.98 3.85
CA HIS A 97 -6.95 4.60 4.07
C HIS A 97 -8.39 4.55 4.62
N LEU A 98 -8.70 3.67 5.56
CA LEU A 98 -10.08 3.42 6.00
C LEU A 98 -10.60 4.51 6.95
N ALA A 99 -9.72 5.25 7.62
CA ALA A 99 -10.10 6.26 8.61
C ALA A 99 -10.24 7.63 7.95
N VAL A 100 -11.25 7.78 7.09
CA VAL A 100 -11.60 9.04 6.44
C VAL A 100 -11.94 10.09 7.51
N PRO A 101 -11.23 11.24 7.57
CA PRO A 101 -11.56 12.30 8.51
C PRO A 101 -12.98 12.81 8.30
N ARG A 102 -13.67 13.17 9.38
CA ARG A 102 -15.04 13.73 9.30
C ARG A 102 -15.15 14.87 8.27
N SER A 103 -14.16 15.78 8.27
CA SER A 103 -14.12 16.90 7.35
C SER A 103 -13.96 16.52 5.87
N PHE A 104 -13.44 15.33 5.56
CA PHE A 104 -13.31 14.85 4.17
C PHE A 104 -14.64 14.30 3.65
N GLY A 105 -15.42 13.63 4.50
CA GLY A 105 -16.74 13.08 4.11
C GLY A 105 -17.81 14.14 3.84
N GLU A 106 -17.57 15.40 4.25
CA GLU A 106 -18.54 16.50 4.16
C GLU A 106 -18.25 17.48 3.00
N VAL A 107 -17.23 17.21 2.18
CA VAL A 107 -16.79 18.12 1.12
C VAL A 107 -16.79 17.45 -0.26
N SER A 108 -16.74 18.28 -1.30
CA SER A 108 -16.48 17.81 -2.67
C SER A 108 -15.11 17.13 -2.77
N PRO A 109 -14.94 16.10 -3.62
CA PRO A 109 -13.62 15.56 -3.98
C PRO A 109 -12.62 16.65 -4.38
N ASP A 110 -13.06 17.72 -5.04
CA ASP A 110 -12.19 18.82 -5.51
C ASP A 110 -11.58 19.64 -4.39
N THR A 111 -12.13 19.56 -3.17
CA THR A 111 -11.52 20.17 -1.98
C THR A 111 -10.31 19.36 -1.50
N ILE A 112 -10.29 18.05 -1.75
CA ILE A 112 -9.23 17.14 -1.31
C ILE A 112 -8.10 17.07 -2.35
N VAL A 113 -8.42 17.13 -3.64
CA VAL A 113 -7.45 17.03 -4.75
C VAL A 113 -6.21 17.91 -4.55
N PRO A 114 -6.32 19.22 -4.22
CA PRO A 114 -5.14 20.07 -4.03
C PRO A 114 -4.20 19.59 -2.91
N LEU A 115 -4.73 18.89 -1.90
CA LEU A 115 -3.92 18.35 -0.81
C LEU A 115 -3.03 17.20 -1.32
N TYR A 116 -3.60 16.26 -2.08
CA TYR A 116 -2.83 15.15 -2.63
C TYR A 116 -1.88 15.59 -3.75
N VAL A 117 -2.31 16.52 -4.61
CA VAL A 117 -1.44 17.13 -5.63
C VAL A 117 -0.24 17.82 -4.98
N LYS A 118 -0.46 18.56 -3.89
CA LYS A 118 0.64 19.19 -3.14
C LYS A 118 1.65 18.18 -2.63
N GLU A 119 1.20 17.05 -2.08
CA GLU A 119 2.11 15.99 -1.62
C GLU A 119 2.92 15.34 -2.76
N ILE A 120 2.36 15.31 -3.98
CA ILE A 120 3.01 14.76 -5.17
C ILE A 120 3.99 15.78 -5.79
N GLU A 121 3.60 17.05 -5.90
CA GLU A 121 4.34 18.06 -6.67
C GLU A 121 5.29 18.90 -5.83
N GLU A 122 4.97 19.15 -4.56
CA GLU A 122 5.73 20.02 -3.65
C GLU A 122 6.41 19.21 -2.55
N GLY A 123 5.65 18.35 -1.87
CA GLY A 123 6.13 17.45 -0.82
C GLY A 123 5.16 17.29 0.35
N ILE A 124 5.38 16.22 1.12
CA ILE A 124 4.59 15.78 2.25
C ILE A 124 5.02 16.56 3.51
N GLU A 125 4.05 17.15 4.22
CA GLU A 125 4.23 17.73 5.56
C GLU A 125 5.40 18.74 5.67
N GLY A 126 5.69 19.46 4.58
CA GLY A 126 6.77 20.45 4.53
C GLY A 126 8.19 19.88 4.46
N THR A 127 8.34 18.56 4.31
CA THR A 127 9.64 17.87 4.26
C THR A 127 10.33 17.97 2.90
N GLY A 128 9.60 18.33 1.85
CA GLY A 128 10.06 18.25 0.46
C GLY A 128 10.09 16.82 -0.13
N ILE A 129 9.80 15.79 0.68
CA ILE A 129 9.66 14.40 0.21
C ILE A 129 8.33 14.26 -0.53
N LYS A 130 8.36 13.78 -1.77
CA LYS A 130 7.18 13.71 -2.63
C LYS A 130 6.60 12.30 -2.69
N ALA A 131 5.27 12.21 -2.76
CA ALA A 131 4.59 10.94 -2.97
C ALA A 131 4.86 10.39 -4.39
N GLY A 132 4.93 9.07 -4.51
CA GLY A 132 5.06 8.34 -5.78
C GLY A 132 3.85 7.48 -6.13
N ILE A 133 2.87 7.37 -5.22
CA ILE A 133 1.62 6.61 -5.42
C ILE A 133 0.47 7.23 -4.64
N ILE A 134 -0.77 7.05 -5.10
CA ILE A 134 -1.99 7.44 -4.38
C ILE A 134 -2.61 6.19 -3.76
N LYS A 135 -2.82 6.16 -2.44
CA LYS A 135 -3.48 5.05 -1.75
C LYS A 135 -4.91 5.42 -1.32
N VAL A 136 -5.84 4.50 -1.55
CA VAL A 136 -7.24 4.58 -1.12
C VAL A 136 -7.72 3.25 -0.54
N ALA A 137 -8.77 3.24 0.27
CA ALA A 137 -9.26 2.01 0.89
C ALA A 137 -10.78 1.90 0.97
N SER A 138 -11.27 0.66 0.86
CA SER A 138 -12.63 0.26 1.23
C SER A 138 -12.57 -1.20 1.70
N ASP A 139 -13.35 -1.57 2.70
CA ASP A 139 -13.27 -2.90 3.35
C ASP A 139 -14.64 -3.59 3.35
N ARG A 140 -14.87 -4.54 4.25
CA ARG A 140 -16.15 -5.18 4.53
C ARG A 140 -17.29 -4.16 4.57
N GLY A 141 -18.39 -4.51 3.92
CA GLY A 141 -19.54 -3.62 3.74
C GLY A 141 -19.47 -2.73 2.51
N GLY A 142 -18.39 -2.78 1.73
CA GLY A 142 -18.26 -2.06 0.46
C GLY A 142 -17.71 -0.64 0.61
N VAL A 143 -17.92 0.17 -0.43
CA VAL A 143 -17.49 1.58 -0.45
C VAL A 143 -18.54 2.43 0.27
N THR A 144 -18.15 3.05 1.38
CA THR A 144 -19.00 4.02 2.09
C THR A 144 -19.03 5.38 1.38
N ASP A 145 -20.03 6.22 1.67
CA ASP A 145 -20.14 7.57 1.06
C ASP A 145 -18.86 8.41 1.23
N ALA A 146 -18.27 8.40 2.43
CA ALA A 146 -17.04 9.13 2.71
C ALA A 146 -15.84 8.56 1.94
N GLN A 147 -15.77 7.23 1.77
CA GLN A 147 -14.73 6.58 0.99
C GLN A 147 -14.92 6.82 -0.52
N GLU A 148 -16.16 6.93 -1.01
CA GLU A 148 -16.42 7.30 -2.40
C GLU A 148 -15.90 8.72 -2.71
N VAL A 149 -16.11 9.69 -1.79
CA VAL A 149 -15.55 11.05 -1.92
C VAL A 149 -14.03 10.99 -2.07
N VAL A 150 -13.35 10.23 -1.22
CA VAL A 150 -11.90 10.04 -1.27
C VAL A 150 -11.47 9.32 -2.55
N LEU A 151 -12.19 8.30 -3.00
CA LEU A 151 -11.89 7.53 -4.20
C LEU A 151 -11.98 8.40 -5.46
N ARG A 152 -13.02 9.25 -5.54
CA ARG A 152 -13.15 10.25 -6.62
C ARG A 152 -12.06 11.31 -6.55
N ALA A 153 -11.64 11.73 -5.35
CA ALA A 153 -10.52 12.65 -5.19
C ALA A 153 -9.20 12.02 -5.68
N ALA A 154 -8.98 10.75 -5.39
CA ALA A 154 -7.83 10.00 -5.90
C ALA A 154 -7.85 9.88 -7.43
N ALA A 155 -9.01 9.59 -8.02
CA ALA A 155 -9.19 9.55 -9.48
C ALA A 155 -8.81 10.88 -10.15
N ARG A 156 -9.29 12.01 -9.61
CA ARG A 156 -9.00 13.35 -10.14
C ARG A 156 -7.55 13.75 -9.93
N THR A 157 -6.98 13.41 -8.78
CA THR A 157 -5.53 13.59 -8.50
C THR A 157 -4.68 12.80 -9.50
N HIS A 158 -5.02 11.54 -9.76
CA HIS A 158 -4.36 10.72 -10.78
C HIS A 158 -4.44 11.39 -12.16
N LYS A 159 -5.61 11.86 -12.57
CA LYS A 159 -5.78 12.52 -13.89
C LYS A 159 -4.97 13.81 -14.02
N GLN A 160 -4.76 14.53 -12.92
CA GLN A 160 -3.95 15.75 -12.92
C GLN A 160 -2.44 15.47 -12.92
N THR A 161 -1.99 14.42 -12.22
CA THR A 161 -0.56 14.20 -11.92
C THR A 161 0.06 13.02 -12.66
N GLY A 162 -0.75 12.11 -13.19
CA GLY A 162 -0.32 10.84 -13.79
C GLY A 162 0.12 9.77 -12.78
N ILE A 163 0.11 10.06 -11.47
CA ILE A 163 0.54 9.12 -10.42
C ILE A 163 -0.46 7.97 -10.28
N PRO A 164 -0.03 6.69 -10.25
CA PRO A 164 -0.92 5.53 -10.18
C PRO A 164 -1.68 5.44 -8.85
N ILE A 165 -2.78 4.69 -8.86
CA ILE A 165 -3.65 4.46 -7.70
C ILE A 165 -3.44 3.02 -7.20
N SER A 166 -3.13 2.87 -5.92
CA SER A 166 -3.20 1.60 -5.18
C SER A 166 -4.44 1.61 -4.29
N THR A 167 -5.19 0.52 -4.28
CA THR A 167 -6.35 0.36 -3.40
C THR A 167 -6.09 -0.66 -2.30
N HIS A 168 -6.84 -0.56 -1.21
CA HIS A 168 -7.08 -1.63 -0.24
C HIS A 168 -8.51 -2.11 -0.47
N THR A 169 -8.71 -3.42 -0.50
CA THR A 169 -10.03 -4.02 -0.70
C THR A 169 -10.31 -5.16 0.28
N TRP A 170 -11.58 -5.51 0.42
CA TRP A 170 -12.00 -6.81 0.95
C TRP A 170 -12.46 -7.70 -0.21
N SER A 171 -11.55 -8.51 -0.73
CA SER A 171 -11.77 -9.38 -1.89
C SER A 171 -12.96 -10.34 -1.75
N PRO A 172 -13.21 -10.98 -0.58
CA PRO A 172 -14.34 -11.90 -0.40
C PRO A 172 -15.73 -11.30 -0.63
N GLU A 173 -15.89 -9.97 -0.51
CA GLU A 173 -17.14 -9.27 -0.82
C GLU A 173 -17.10 -8.53 -2.16
N ARG A 174 -16.07 -8.80 -2.98
CA ARG A 174 -15.89 -8.21 -4.31
C ARG A 174 -15.87 -6.68 -4.32
N VAL A 175 -15.34 -6.07 -3.25
CA VAL A 175 -15.30 -4.60 -3.09
C VAL A 175 -14.49 -3.93 -4.21
N GLY A 176 -13.52 -4.64 -4.80
CA GLY A 176 -12.77 -4.17 -5.96
C GLY A 176 -13.65 -3.83 -7.16
N ASP A 177 -14.76 -4.54 -7.39
CA ASP A 177 -15.69 -4.20 -8.49
C ASP A 177 -16.35 -2.83 -8.29
N GLN A 178 -16.69 -2.48 -7.04
CA GLN A 178 -17.26 -1.18 -6.72
C GLN A 178 -16.24 -0.06 -6.93
N GLN A 179 -14.99 -0.29 -6.49
CA GLN A 179 -13.91 0.67 -6.69
C GLN A 179 -13.61 0.89 -8.17
N VAL A 180 -13.51 -0.18 -8.95
CA VAL A 180 -13.28 -0.09 -10.41
C VAL A 180 -14.43 0.68 -11.08
N ARG A 181 -15.68 0.39 -10.75
CA ARG A 181 -16.83 1.14 -11.28
C ARG A 181 -16.70 2.64 -11.02
N ILE A 182 -16.44 3.04 -9.78
CA ILE A 182 -16.32 4.47 -9.41
C ILE A 182 -15.14 5.14 -10.14
N LEU A 183 -14.00 4.46 -10.24
CA LEU A 183 -12.83 5.00 -10.94
C LEU A 183 -13.08 5.10 -12.47
N GLN A 184 -13.82 4.16 -13.05
CA GLN A 184 -14.26 4.22 -14.46
C GLN A 184 -15.25 5.37 -14.69
N GLU A 185 -16.17 5.62 -13.77
CA GLU A 185 -17.09 6.78 -13.82
C GLU A 185 -16.33 8.12 -13.83
N GLU A 186 -15.18 8.21 -13.15
CA GLU A 186 -14.29 9.38 -13.20
C GLU A 186 -13.36 9.40 -14.44
N GLY A 187 -13.42 8.35 -15.28
CA GLY A 187 -12.65 8.23 -16.52
C GLY A 187 -11.16 7.92 -16.30
N VAL A 188 -10.82 7.17 -15.24
CA VAL A 188 -9.46 6.68 -15.00
C VAL A 188 -9.12 5.54 -15.95
N ASP A 189 -7.88 5.53 -16.47
CA ASP A 189 -7.35 4.37 -17.17
C ASP A 189 -7.04 3.25 -16.17
N MET A 190 -7.77 2.14 -16.26
CA MET A 190 -7.62 1.00 -15.35
C MET A 190 -6.21 0.39 -15.39
N SER A 191 -5.45 0.60 -16.47
CA SER A 191 -4.04 0.17 -16.53
C SER A 191 -3.13 0.84 -15.49
N ARG A 192 -3.64 1.90 -14.84
CA ARG A 192 -2.99 2.69 -13.78
C ARG A 192 -3.54 2.41 -12.38
N VAL A 193 -4.42 1.42 -12.25
CA VAL A 193 -5.08 1.06 -10.98
C VAL A 193 -4.61 -0.30 -10.52
N TYR A 194 -4.21 -0.37 -9.27
CA TYR A 194 -3.82 -1.57 -8.55
C TYR A 194 -4.89 -1.92 -7.51
N ILE A 195 -5.49 -3.10 -7.62
CA ILE A 195 -6.50 -3.63 -6.69
C ILE A 195 -5.81 -4.51 -5.64
N GLY A 196 -5.55 -3.92 -4.47
CA GLY A 196 -4.84 -4.60 -3.37
C GLY A 196 -5.69 -5.68 -2.70
N HIS A 197 -5.00 -6.63 -2.04
CA HIS A 197 -5.60 -7.74 -1.28
C HIS A 197 -6.46 -8.68 -2.12
N SER A 198 -6.20 -8.73 -3.42
CA SER A 198 -6.93 -9.61 -4.35
C SER A 198 -6.73 -11.09 -4.01
N ASN A 199 -5.62 -11.46 -3.37
CA ASN A 199 -5.39 -12.83 -2.91
C ASN A 199 -5.96 -13.16 -1.53
N ASP A 200 -6.78 -12.29 -0.92
CA ASP A 200 -7.59 -12.66 0.26
C ASP A 200 -8.79 -13.54 -0.10
N ASP A 201 -9.00 -13.82 -1.38
CA ASP A 201 -9.98 -14.74 -1.92
C ASP A 201 -9.31 -15.69 -2.94
N THR A 202 -9.98 -16.80 -3.26
CA THR A 202 -9.54 -17.81 -4.24
C THR A 202 -10.46 -17.91 -5.46
N GLU A 203 -11.52 -17.10 -5.52
CA GLU A 203 -12.50 -17.06 -6.61
C GLU A 203 -11.90 -16.49 -7.91
N LEU A 204 -11.37 -17.37 -8.77
CA LEU A 204 -10.70 -16.98 -10.01
C LEU A 204 -11.57 -16.15 -10.96
N ASP A 205 -12.86 -16.46 -11.09
CA ASP A 205 -13.75 -15.73 -12.01
C ASP A 205 -13.83 -14.25 -11.64
N TYR A 206 -13.79 -13.92 -10.35
CA TYR A 206 -13.74 -12.53 -9.87
C TYR A 206 -12.40 -11.87 -10.24
N LEU A 207 -11.28 -12.57 -9.99
CA LEU A 207 -9.94 -12.04 -10.28
C LEU A 207 -9.71 -11.82 -11.78
N LEU A 208 -10.13 -12.78 -12.61
CA LEU A 208 -10.09 -12.65 -14.08
C LEU A 208 -11.01 -11.52 -14.54
N GLY A 209 -12.22 -11.40 -13.97
CA GLY A 209 -13.14 -10.31 -14.26
C GLY A 209 -12.62 -8.92 -13.86
N LEU A 210 -11.70 -8.81 -12.90
CA LEU A 210 -10.96 -7.57 -12.62
C LEU A 210 -9.87 -7.32 -13.67
N LEU A 211 -9.09 -8.35 -14.00
CA LEU A 211 -8.02 -8.28 -15.00
C LEU A 211 -8.55 -7.90 -16.40
N ASP A 212 -9.73 -8.38 -16.78
CA ASP A 212 -10.41 -8.02 -18.03
C ASP A 212 -10.76 -6.53 -18.10
N LYS A 213 -10.94 -5.88 -16.95
CA LYS A 213 -11.14 -4.41 -16.86
C LYS A 213 -9.82 -3.64 -17.01
N GLY A 214 -8.67 -4.32 -17.02
CA GLY A 214 -7.35 -3.75 -17.29
C GLY A 214 -6.52 -3.38 -16.06
N VAL A 215 -7.00 -3.69 -14.85
CA VAL A 215 -6.29 -3.38 -13.59
C VAL A 215 -5.07 -4.28 -13.35
N TRP A 216 -4.25 -3.88 -12.39
CA TRP A 216 -3.27 -4.75 -11.76
C TRP A 216 -3.88 -5.40 -10.52
N LEU A 217 -3.57 -6.68 -10.28
CA LEU A 217 -3.94 -7.35 -9.03
C LEU A 217 -2.79 -7.35 -8.04
N GLY A 218 -3.10 -6.93 -6.82
CA GLY A 218 -2.25 -7.10 -5.66
C GLY A 218 -2.46 -8.45 -5.00
N LEU A 219 -1.52 -9.35 -5.21
CA LEU A 219 -1.46 -10.63 -4.50
C LEU A 219 -0.50 -10.45 -3.32
N ASP A 220 -0.90 -9.55 -2.43
CA ASP A 220 0.00 -8.75 -1.60
C ASP A 220 -0.11 -9.00 -0.10
N ARG A 221 -0.76 -10.10 0.29
CA ARG A 221 -0.88 -10.54 1.69
C ARG A 221 -0.27 -11.92 1.92
N TYR A 222 0.96 -12.15 1.45
CA TYR A 222 1.72 -13.34 1.83
C TYR A 222 2.28 -13.22 3.27
N PRO A 223 2.35 -14.31 4.06
CA PRO A 223 1.83 -15.66 3.78
C PRO A 223 0.30 -15.79 3.91
N GLY A 224 -0.37 -14.80 4.50
CA GLY A 224 -1.83 -14.80 4.64
C GLY A 224 -2.33 -15.50 5.90
N GLY A 225 -3.60 -15.91 5.92
CA GLY A 225 -4.24 -16.56 7.07
C GLY A 225 -4.45 -15.66 8.30
N GLY A 226 -4.20 -14.35 8.20
CA GLY A 226 -4.33 -13.41 9.32
C GLY A 226 -5.79 -13.11 9.71
N ALA A 227 -6.73 -13.24 8.76
CA ALA A 227 -8.16 -13.10 9.01
C ALA A 227 -8.88 -14.44 8.80
N ALA A 228 -9.84 -14.75 9.68
CA ALA A 228 -10.63 -15.97 9.57
C ALA A 228 -11.30 -16.07 8.20
N GLY A 229 -11.15 -17.23 7.55
CA GLY A 229 -11.72 -17.51 6.22
C GLY A 229 -10.87 -17.02 5.03
N THR A 230 -9.72 -16.37 5.26
CA THR A 230 -8.80 -16.01 4.17
C THR A 230 -7.80 -17.13 3.89
N PRO A 231 -7.33 -17.26 2.63
CA PRO A 231 -6.43 -18.33 2.24
C PRO A 231 -5.05 -18.21 2.91
N ASN A 232 -4.40 -19.36 3.09
CA ASN A 232 -3.00 -19.47 3.51
C ASN A 232 -2.04 -19.34 2.32
N TRP A 233 -0.74 -19.51 2.57
CA TRP A 233 0.28 -19.26 1.55
C TRP A 233 0.21 -20.30 0.41
N GLU A 234 -0.13 -21.56 0.71
CA GLU A 234 -0.29 -22.60 -0.31
C GLU A 234 -1.42 -22.24 -1.28
N GLN A 235 -2.59 -21.89 -0.74
CA GLN A 235 -3.76 -21.51 -1.54
C GLN A 235 -3.50 -20.23 -2.34
N ARG A 236 -2.82 -19.24 -1.76
CA ARG A 236 -2.42 -18.01 -2.48
C ARG A 236 -1.46 -18.31 -3.62
N THR A 237 -0.51 -19.23 -3.40
CA THR A 237 0.44 -19.68 -4.43
C THR A 237 -0.26 -20.40 -5.56
N GLU A 238 -1.26 -21.24 -5.25
CA GLU A 238 -2.11 -21.86 -6.28
C GLU A 238 -2.87 -20.82 -7.11
N VAL A 239 -3.41 -19.76 -6.48
CA VAL A 239 -4.07 -18.65 -7.20
C VAL A 239 -3.08 -17.95 -8.13
N VAL A 240 -1.88 -17.58 -7.64
CA VAL A 240 -0.81 -17.00 -8.47
C VAL A 240 -0.53 -17.89 -9.68
N LYS A 241 -0.32 -19.18 -9.46
CA LYS A 241 -0.03 -20.12 -10.54
C LYS A 241 -1.15 -20.18 -11.58
N LYS A 242 -2.42 -20.26 -11.14
CA LYS A 242 -3.56 -20.29 -12.07
C LYS A 242 -3.67 -19.01 -12.89
N LEU A 243 -3.38 -17.84 -12.31
CA LEU A 243 -3.34 -16.57 -13.05
C LEU A 243 -2.18 -16.51 -14.06
N ILE A 244 -1.02 -17.05 -13.71
CA ILE A 244 0.12 -17.19 -14.63
C ILE A 244 -0.22 -18.14 -15.79
N ASP A 245 -0.79 -19.31 -15.49
CA ASP A 245 -1.19 -20.31 -16.50
C ASP A 245 -2.28 -19.74 -17.44
N ALA A 246 -3.11 -18.81 -16.95
CA ALA A 246 -4.08 -18.05 -17.75
C ALA A 246 -3.47 -16.87 -18.53
N GLY A 247 -2.16 -16.61 -18.43
CA GLY A 247 -1.45 -15.60 -19.23
C GLY A 247 -1.35 -14.21 -18.60
N HIS A 248 -1.68 -14.04 -17.32
CA HIS A 248 -1.75 -12.74 -16.65
C HIS A 248 -0.50 -12.32 -15.88
N CYS A 249 0.67 -12.94 -16.14
CA CYS A 249 1.93 -12.61 -15.46
C CYS A 249 2.27 -11.10 -15.53
N GLY A 250 1.92 -10.42 -16.63
CA GLY A 250 2.15 -8.99 -16.81
C GLY A 250 1.14 -8.06 -16.12
N ARG A 251 0.26 -8.58 -15.25
CA ARG A 251 -0.80 -7.82 -14.56
C ARG A 251 -0.98 -8.19 -13.08
N ILE A 252 -0.07 -8.97 -12.52
CA ILE A 252 -0.08 -9.35 -11.11
C ILE A 252 1.20 -8.83 -10.44
N MET A 253 1.10 -8.45 -9.17
CA MET A 253 2.25 -8.12 -8.33
C MET A 253 2.15 -8.85 -6.99
N LEU A 254 3.29 -9.10 -6.37
CA LEU A 254 3.40 -9.83 -5.11
C LEU A 254 3.94 -8.91 -4.01
N SER A 255 3.47 -9.12 -2.79
CA SER A 255 3.93 -8.43 -1.58
C SER A 255 3.40 -9.14 -0.32
N HIS A 256 3.65 -8.56 0.84
CA HIS A 256 3.30 -9.14 2.13
C HIS A 256 2.29 -8.32 2.94
N ASP A 257 2.11 -7.01 2.64
CA ASP A 257 1.38 -6.08 3.51
C ASP A 257 1.99 -6.13 4.92
N TYR A 258 3.33 -6.16 4.96
CA TYR A 258 4.07 -6.37 6.19
C TYR A 258 4.54 -5.05 6.77
N SER A 259 4.55 -5.01 8.11
CA SER A 259 5.29 -4.04 8.90
C SER A 259 5.97 -4.76 10.04
N VAL A 260 7.14 -4.27 10.42
CA VAL A 260 7.83 -4.79 11.60
C VAL A 260 6.92 -4.81 12.84
N PRO A 261 7.12 -5.75 13.76
CA PRO A 261 6.41 -5.75 15.03
C PRO A 261 6.56 -4.37 15.71
N LYS A 262 5.45 -3.62 15.83
CA LYS A 262 5.49 -2.31 16.48
C LYS A 262 6.08 -2.50 17.88
N ALA A 263 7.23 -1.90 18.16
CA ALA A 263 7.99 -2.12 19.39
C ALA A 263 7.19 -1.81 20.67
N ARG A 264 6.15 -0.96 20.55
CA ARG A 264 5.17 -0.68 21.62
C ARG A 264 4.21 -1.83 21.96
N ARG A 265 4.12 -2.89 21.14
CA ARG A 265 3.23 -4.04 21.40
C ARG A 265 3.86 -4.91 22.48
N ASP A 266 3.02 -5.57 23.27
CA ASP A 266 3.46 -6.58 24.22
C ASP A 266 4.38 -7.64 23.55
N PRO A 267 5.49 -8.07 24.20
CA PRO A 267 6.44 -9.01 23.62
C PRO A 267 5.81 -10.30 23.08
N ALA A 268 4.78 -10.84 23.74
CA ALA A 268 4.10 -12.05 23.27
C ALA A 268 3.35 -11.79 21.95
N MET A 269 2.82 -10.57 21.74
CA MET A 269 2.23 -10.19 20.47
C MET A 269 3.28 -10.01 19.37
N GLN A 270 4.45 -9.46 19.70
CA GLN A 270 5.55 -9.35 18.74
C GLN A 270 6.02 -10.74 18.28
N GLU A 271 6.19 -11.66 19.23
CA GLU A 271 6.59 -13.03 18.93
C GLU A 271 5.55 -13.78 18.10
N ARG A 272 4.25 -13.64 18.41
CA ARG A 272 3.19 -14.23 17.58
C ARG A 272 3.23 -13.74 16.13
N ARG A 273 3.51 -12.46 15.90
CA ARG A 273 3.65 -11.92 14.53
C ARG A 273 4.88 -12.48 13.83
N ARG A 274 6.01 -12.55 14.54
CA ARG A 274 7.24 -13.14 14.02
C ARG A 274 7.05 -14.61 13.64
N LEU A 275 6.35 -15.38 14.46
CA LEU A 275 6.05 -16.79 14.17
C LEU A 275 5.06 -16.97 13.01
N ALA A 276 4.17 -16.00 12.78
CA ALA A 276 3.22 -16.04 11.66
C ALA A 276 3.88 -15.76 10.30
N ASN A 277 4.93 -14.94 10.27
CA ASN A 277 5.78 -14.74 9.09
C ASN A 277 7.24 -14.57 9.56
N PRO A 278 7.98 -15.68 9.71
CA PRO A 278 9.36 -15.64 10.20
C PRO A 278 10.33 -15.01 9.20
N ASP A 279 9.97 -15.02 7.91
CA ASP A 279 10.81 -14.52 6.82
C ASP A 279 10.56 -13.02 6.54
N GLY A 280 9.53 -12.42 7.15
CA GLY A 280 9.26 -10.99 7.05
C GLY A 280 9.08 -10.53 5.59
N TYR A 281 9.99 -9.68 5.12
CA TYR A 281 10.02 -9.17 3.73
C TYR A 281 10.61 -10.17 2.72
N ASN A 282 11.15 -11.31 3.17
CA ASN A 282 11.82 -12.33 2.36
C ASN A 282 10.96 -13.58 2.11
N PHE A 283 9.65 -13.53 2.40
CA PHE A 283 8.82 -14.73 2.25
C PHE A 283 8.68 -15.17 0.78
N ILE A 284 8.64 -14.23 -0.17
CA ILE A 284 8.51 -14.48 -1.62
C ILE A 284 9.80 -14.32 -2.40
#